data_AF-A0A1M5UA58-F1
#
_entry.id   AF-A0A1M5UA58-F1
#
_cell.length_a   1.000
_cell.length_b   1.000
_cell.length_c   1.000
_cell.angle_alpha   90.00
_cell.angle_beta   90.00
_cell.angle_gamma   90.00
#
_symmetry.space_group_name_H-M   'P 1'
#
loop_
_entity.id
_entity.type
_entity.pdbx_description
1 polymer ?
#
loop_
_entity_poly.entity_id
_entity_poly.type
_entity_poly.pdbx_seq_one_letter_code
_entity_poly.pdbx_strand_id
1 'polypeptide(L)'
;MKLSAFFQRSIIVLGFAAAAIAPAQAQGNGKQGMDYSAMCVQSANMPKPYGEYDLKGNAKLPDYCKCFSEAFGARAMKAMSAMQAGGKPPSLEQSNKEELELRNVCRKKVGLPLAVEAK
;
A
#
# COMPACT_ATOMS: atom_id res chain seq x y z
N MET A 1 29.55 -63.58 -3.72
CA MET A 1 29.77 -63.84 -5.17
C MET A 1 28.48 -64.36 -5.78
N LYS A 2 28.13 -63.84 -6.98
CA LYS A 2 27.06 -64.26 -7.91
C LYS A 2 25.63 -63.84 -7.56
N LEU A 3 24.81 -63.36 -8.48
CA LEU A 3 24.98 -62.69 -9.79
C LEU A 3 23.57 -62.17 -10.12
N SER A 4 23.52 -61.05 -10.81
CA SER A 4 22.32 -60.33 -11.23
C SER A 4 21.42 -61.09 -12.22
N ALA A 5 20.16 -60.65 -12.25
CA ALA A 5 19.43 -60.19 -13.44
C ALA A 5 18.18 -60.99 -13.90
N PHE A 6 17.13 -60.19 -14.15
CA PHE A 6 16.11 -60.21 -15.21
C PHE A 6 14.66 -60.11 -14.67
N PHE A 7 14.12 -58.89 -14.52
CA PHE A 7 13.30 -58.16 -15.51
C PHE A 7 12.07 -58.95 -15.97
N GLN A 8 10.85 -58.55 -15.55
CA GLN A 8 9.75 -58.30 -16.49
C GLN A 8 8.50 -57.69 -15.80
N ARG A 9 7.96 -56.62 -16.44
CA ARG A 9 6.55 -56.19 -16.51
C ARG A 9 5.96 -55.30 -15.39
N SER A 10 6.15 -54.00 -15.63
CA SER A 10 5.08 -53.02 -15.91
C SER A 10 3.81 -53.02 -15.05
N ILE A 11 3.70 -52.02 -14.17
CA ILE A 11 2.44 -51.30 -13.94
C ILE A 11 2.78 -49.80 -13.92
N ILE A 12 2.37 -49.08 -14.96
CA ILE A 12 2.36 -47.63 -15.00
C ILE A 12 1.21 -47.20 -14.09
N VAL A 13 1.53 -46.74 -12.88
CA VAL A 13 0.56 -46.03 -12.04
C VAL A 13 0.57 -44.57 -12.48
N LEU A 14 -0.38 -44.22 -13.35
CA LEU A 14 -0.84 -42.84 -13.55
C LEU A 14 -1.56 -42.39 -12.27
N GLY A 15 -0.77 -42.03 -11.27
CA GLY A 15 -1.23 -41.40 -10.04
C GLY A 15 -1.24 -39.89 -10.24
N PHE A 16 -2.43 -39.32 -10.33
CA PHE A 16 -2.69 -37.89 -10.28
C PHE A 16 -2.07 -37.28 -9.02
N ALA A 17 -0.87 -36.70 -9.13
CA ALA A 17 -0.37 -35.74 -8.16
C ALA A 17 -1.02 -34.40 -8.48
N ALA A 18 -2.23 -34.21 -7.95
CA ALA A 18 -2.86 -32.91 -7.83
C ALA A 18 -1.86 -31.98 -7.12
N ALA A 19 -1.19 -31.14 -7.89
CA ALA A 19 -0.35 -30.09 -7.34
C ALA A 19 -1.24 -29.21 -6.45
N ALA A 20 -0.87 -29.19 -5.17
CA ALA A 20 -1.43 -28.44 -4.07
C ALA A 20 -2.21 -27.19 -4.51
N ILE A 21 -3.53 -27.26 -4.34
CA ILE A 21 -4.34 -26.06 -4.19
C ILE A 21 -3.85 -25.41 -2.90
N ALA A 22 -3.01 -24.38 -3.02
CA ALA A 22 -2.63 -23.57 -1.88
C ALA A 22 -3.92 -23.10 -1.20
N PRO A 23 -4.05 -23.20 0.13
CA PRO A 23 -5.25 -22.76 0.81
C PRO A 23 -5.42 -21.28 0.48
N ALA A 24 -6.57 -20.97 -0.11
CA ALA A 24 -7.11 -19.63 -0.15
C ALA A 24 -6.90 -19.01 1.24
N GLN A 25 -6.14 -17.92 1.30
CA GLN A 25 -6.02 -17.15 2.52
C GLN A 25 -7.41 -16.61 2.82
N ALA A 26 -8.12 -17.33 3.69
CA ALA A 26 -9.22 -16.79 4.46
C ALA A 26 -8.61 -15.64 5.27
N GLN A 27 -8.64 -14.45 4.69
CA GLN A 27 -8.40 -13.19 5.39
C GLN A 27 -9.50 -13.12 6.44
N GLY A 28 -9.15 -13.55 7.65
CA GLY A 28 -9.99 -13.43 8.82
C GLY A 28 -10.45 -11.98 8.97
N ASN A 29 -11.66 -11.81 9.49
CA ASN A 29 -12.24 -10.54 9.90
C ASN A 29 -11.32 -9.81 10.91
N GLY A 30 -10.27 -9.16 10.41
CA GLY A 30 -9.59 -8.06 11.08
C GLY A 30 -10.20 -6.79 10.52
N LYS A 31 -10.58 -5.85 11.39
CA LYS A 31 -10.83 -4.48 10.96
C LYS A 31 -9.54 -3.98 10.29
N GLN A 32 -9.46 -4.07 8.95
CA GLN A 32 -8.36 -3.53 8.15
C GLN A 32 -8.48 -2.00 8.18
N GLY A 33 -8.13 -1.39 9.31
CA GLY A 33 -7.81 0.03 9.32
C GLY A 33 -6.58 0.20 8.44
N MET A 34 -6.70 0.97 7.35
CA MET A 34 -5.53 1.30 6.55
C MET A 34 -4.55 2.09 7.39
N ASP A 35 -3.31 1.61 7.51
CA ASP A 35 -2.22 2.38 8.08
C ASP A 35 -1.75 3.41 7.04
N TYR A 36 -2.43 4.54 7.00
CA TYR A 36 -2.11 5.65 6.10
C TYR A 36 -0.67 6.15 6.32
N SER A 37 -0.08 5.97 7.51
CA SER A 37 1.31 6.39 7.77
C SER A 37 2.29 5.48 7.06
N ALA A 38 2.11 4.16 7.17
CA ALA A 38 2.92 3.20 6.41
C ALA A 38 2.79 3.39 4.89
N MET A 39 1.58 3.65 4.40
CA MET A 39 1.34 3.96 2.98
C MET A 39 2.07 5.24 2.55
N CYS A 40 2.03 6.29 3.37
CA CYS A 40 2.79 7.52 3.11
C CYS A 40 4.29 7.25 3.04
N VAL A 41 4.86 6.46 3.95
CA VAL A 41 6.29 6.12 3.92
C VAL A 41 6.64 5.36 2.64
N GLN A 42 5.80 4.40 2.26
CA GLN A 42 5.98 3.63 1.03
C GLN A 42 5.89 4.51 -0.22
N SER A 43 5.10 5.59 -0.18
CA SER A 43 4.92 6.53 -1.29
C SER A 43 6.23 7.19 -1.76
N ALA A 44 7.25 7.25 -0.90
CA ALA A 44 8.58 7.75 -1.27
C ALA A 44 9.32 6.87 -2.30
N ASN A 45 8.83 5.67 -2.56
CA ASN A 45 9.35 4.80 -3.61
C ASN A 45 8.60 4.94 -4.94
N MET A 46 7.56 5.78 -5.02
CA MET A 46 6.89 6.07 -6.28
C MET A 46 7.79 6.88 -7.22
N PRO A 47 7.64 6.71 -8.55
CA PRO A 47 8.36 7.52 -9.51
C PRO A 47 7.89 8.98 -9.44
N LYS A 48 8.78 9.91 -9.80
CA LYS A 48 8.41 11.32 -9.97
C LYS A 48 7.26 11.46 -10.98
N PRO A 49 6.33 12.42 -10.79
CA PRO A 49 6.24 13.40 -9.71
C PRO A 49 5.36 12.93 -8.53
N TYR A 50 5.05 11.64 -8.42
CA TYR A 50 4.03 11.13 -7.51
C TYR A 50 4.59 10.80 -6.12
N GLY A 51 3.72 10.91 -5.11
CA GLY A 51 4.06 10.59 -3.72
C GLY A 51 5.12 11.48 -3.10
N GLU A 52 5.76 10.96 -2.07
CA GLU A 52 6.83 11.63 -1.32
C GLU A 52 8.22 11.28 -1.86
N TYR A 53 8.35 11.13 -3.18
CA TYR A 53 9.58 10.67 -3.84
C TYR A 53 10.80 11.52 -3.46
N ASP A 54 10.61 12.82 -3.22
CA ASP A 54 11.66 13.77 -2.90
C ASP A 54 12.21 13.58 -1.48
N LEU A 55 11.48 12.84 -0.64
CA LEU A 55 11.84 12.50 0.73
C LEU A 55 12.43 11.09 0.85
N LYS A 56 12.70 10.39 -0.25
CA LYS A 56 13.29 9.04 -0.22
C LYS A 56 14.61 9.03 0.54
N GLY A 57 14.69 8.20 1.57
CA GLY A 57 15.87 8.09 2.45
C GLY A 57 16.01 9.22 3.48
N ASN A 58 15.08 10.16 3.55
CA ASN A 58 15.11 11.22 4.55
C ASN A 58 14.67 10.69 5.92
N ALA A 59 15.50 10.88 6.95
CA ALA A 59 15.24 10.40 8.31
C ALA A 59 13.95 10.98 8.93
N LYS A 60 13.47 12.13 8.44
CA LYS A 60 12.24 12.78 8.92
C LYS A 60 10.96 12.31 8.23
N LEU A 61 11.08 11.44 7.22
CA LEU A 61 9.93 10.91 6.47
C LEU A 61 8.89 10.23 7.38
N PRO A 62 9.27 9.39 8.37
CA PRO A 62 8.30 8.77 9.28
C PRO A 62 7.50 9.80 10.10
N ASP A 63 8.16 10.82 10.66
CA ASP A 63 7.50 11.87 11.45
C ASP A 63 6.58 12.74 10.59
N TYR A 64 7.03 13.06 9.38
CA TYR A 64 6.21 13.74 8.38
C TYR A 64 4.96 12.92 8.04
N CYS A 65 5.14 11.64 7.73
CA CYS A 65 4.04 10.76 7.33
C CYS A 65 3.05 10.52 8.46
N LYS A 66 3.51 10.45 9.71
CA LYS A 66 2.61 10.44 10.87
C LYS A 66 1.72 11.68 10.91
N CYS A 67 2.32 12.87 10.78
CA CYS A 67 1.56 14.13 10.75
C CYS A 67 0.56 14.18 9.58
N PHE A 68 1.00 13.82 8.38
CA PHE A 68 0.16 13.88 7.18
C PHE A 68 -1.00 12.90 7.26
N SER A 69 -0.73 11.67 7.67
CA SER A 69 -1.70 10.56 7.65
C SER A 69 -2.78 10.69 8.73
N GLU A 70 -2.49 11.30 9.87
CA GLU A 70 -3.51 11.63 10.88
C GLU A 70 -4.58 12.58 10.32
N ALA A 71 -4.15 13.65 9.64
CA ALA A 71 -5.06 14.64 9.06
C ALA A 71 -5.73 14.13 7.76
N PHE A 72 -4.98 13.44 6.90
CA PHE A 72 -5.49 12.87 5.66
C PHE A 72 -6.52 11.76 5.93
N GLY A 73 -6.25 10.87 6.89
CA GLY A 73 -7.19 9.82 7.28
C GLY A 73 -8.51 10.38 7.79
N ALA A 74 -8.47 11.42 8.64
CA ALA A 74 -9.68 12.10 9.11
C ALA A 74 -10.49 12.72 7.95
N ARG A 75 -9.83 13.34 6.98
CA ARG A 75 -10.46 13.89 5.77
C ARG A 75 -11.07 12.79 4.90
N ALA A 76 -10.36 11.67 4.70
CA ALA A 76 -10.85 10.54 3.93
C ALA A 76 -12.12 9.93 4.55
N MET A 77 -12.14 9.77 5.88
CA MET A 77 -13.32 9.29 6.61
C MET A 77 -14.50 10.25 6.47
N LYS A 78 -14.27 11.57 6.63
CA LYS A 78 -15.31 12.58 6.44
C LYS A 78 -15.86 12.60 5.01
N ALA A 79 -14.98 12.49 4.01
CA ALA A 79 -15.37 12.41 2.61
C ALA A 79 -16.20 11.15 2.33
N MET A 80 -15.81 10.00 2.88
CA MET A 80 -16.56 8.74 2.75
C MET A 80 -17.97 8.87 3.35
N SER A 81 -18.11 9.42 4.56
CA SER A 81 -19.42 9.67 5.17
C SER A 81 -20.27 10.66 4.36
N ALA A 82 -19.66 11.72 3.82
CA ALA A 82 -20.36 12.69 2.99
C ALA A 82 -20.89 12.04 1.70
N MET A 83 -20.08 11.21 1.03
CA MET A 83 -20.51 10.47 -0.17
C MET A 83 -21.64 9.48 0.13
N GLN A 84 -21.59 8.78 1.27
CA GLN A 84 -22.67 7.89 1.71
C GLN A 84 -23.99 8.66 1.97
N ALA A 85 -23.90 9.91 2.41
CA ALA A 85 -25.05 10.80 2.59
C ALA A 85 -25.51 11.49 1.29
N GLY A 86 -25.00 11.11 0.12
CA GLY A 86 -25.32 11.73 -1.17
C GLY A 86 -24.62 13.07 -1.43
N GLY A 87 -23.62 13.42 -0.61
CA GLY A 87 -22.79 14.60 -0.78
C GLY A 87 -21.91 14.50 -2.03
N LYS A 88 -21.78 15.62 -2.73
CA LYS A 88 -20.88 15.72 -3.89
C LYS A 88 -19.43 15.78 -3.42
N PRO A 89 -18.51 14.99 -4.01
CA PRO A 89 -17.09 15.11 -3.69
C PRO A 89 -16.55 16.48 -4.13
N PRO A 90 -15.49 17.00 -3.45
CA PRO A 90 -14.79 18.19 -3.91
C PRO A 90 -14.23 18.00 -5.32
N SER A 91 -13.94 19.10 -6.03
CA SER A 91 -13.23 19.02 -7.31
C SER A 91 -11.83 18.46 -7.10
N LEU A 92 -11.22 17.92 -8.16
CA LEU A 92 -9.83 17.48 -8.13
C LEU A 92 -8.87 18.63 -7.80
N GLU A 93 -9.11 19.80 -8.38
CA GLU A 93 -8.31 21.01 -8.12
C GLU A 93 -8.35 21.42 -6.65
N GLN A 94 -9.55 21.51 -6.07
CA GLN A 94 -9.71 21.80 -4.64
C GLN A 94 -9.01 20.72 -3.80
N SER A 95 -9.15 19.45 -4.20
CA SER A 95 -8.56 18.34 -3.45
C SER A 95 -7.04 18.38 -3.44
N ASN A 96 -6.43 18.68 -4.58
CA ASN A 96 -4.98 18.81 -4.75
C ASN A 96 -4.42 19.98 -3.95
N LYS A 97 -5.11 21.13 -3.97
CA LYS A 97 -4.72 22.31 -3.19
C LYS A 97 -4.73 22.03 -1.68
N GLU A 98 -5.83 21.46 -1.18
CA GLU A 98 -5.95 21.09 0.24
C GLU A 98 -4.91 20.03 0.65
N GLU A 99 -4.60 19.08 -0.24
CA GLU A 99 -3.55 18.10 0.00
C GLU A 99 -2.16 18.77 0.06
N LEU A 100 -1.83 19.64 -0.90
CA LEU A 100 -0.55 20.36 -0.92
C LEU A 100 -0.38 21.24 0.33
N GLU A 101 -1.42 21.94 0.75
CA GLU A 101 -1.43 22.72 1.98
C GLU A 101 -1.13 21.82 3.20
N LEU A 102 -1.78 20.67 3.29
CA LEU A 102 -1.55 19.72 4.38
C LEU A 102 -0.11 19.16 4.37
N ARG A 103 0.40 18.76 3.20
CA ARG A 103 1.78 18.31 3.03
C ARG A 103 2.75 19.38 3.53
N ASN A 104 2.51 20.65 3.18
CA ASN A 104 3.36 21.77 3.55
C ASN A 104 3.28 22.16 5.03
N VAL A 105 2.11 22.04 5.67
CA VAL A 105 1.97 22.17 7.13
C VAL A 105 2.82 21.14 7.85
N CYS A 106 2.75 19.87 7.43
CA CYS A 106 3.52 18.79 8.06
C CYS A 106 5.02 18.88 7.78
N ARG A 107 5.42 19.20 6.53
CA ARG A 107 6.83 19.45 6.18
C ARG A 107 7.43 20.56 7.02
N LYS A 108 6.71 21.67 7.22
CA LYS A 108 7.17 22.78 8.08
C LYS A 108 7.39 22.34 9.53
N LYS A 109 6.48 21.54 10.11
CA LYS A 109 6.59 21.05 11.50
C LYS A 109 7.86 20.24 11.75
N VAL A 110 8.28 19.43 10.78
CA VAL A 110 9.48 18.60 10.91
C VAL A 110 10.73 19.24 10.31
N GLY A 111 10.63 20.44 9.74
CA GLY A 111 11.74 21.14 9.08
C GLY A 111 12.21 20.43 7.81
N LEU A 112 11.26 20.05 6.95
CA LEU A 112 11.48 19.57 5.58
C LEU A 112 11.20 20.69 4.56
N PRO A 113 11.79 20.62 3.36
CA PRO A 113 11.46 21.51 2.25
C PRO A 113 9.98 21.42 1.89
N LEU A 114 9.38 22.55 1.49
CA LEU A 114 8.00 22.58 1.03
C LEU A 114 7.85 21.77 -0.26
N ALA A 115 6.78 21.01 -0.35
CA ALA A 115 6.33 20.40 -1.57
C ALA A 115 5.85 21.47 -2.55
N VAL A 116 6.12 21.22 -3.83
CA VAL A 116 5.57 21.98 -4.94
C VAL A 116 4.47 21.16 -5.61
N GLU A 117 3.52 21.86 -6.23
CA GLU A 117 2.51 21.22 -7.07
C GLU A 117 3.20 20.46 -8.21
N ALA A 118 2.74 19.22 -8.45
CA ALA A 118 3.16 18.49 -9.63
C ALA A 118 2.60 19.23 -10.86
N LYS A 119 3.48 19.66 -11.76
CA LYS A 119 3.11 20.27 -13.04
C LYS A 119 2.68 19.22 -14.05
#